data_AF-A0A7J7PLK2-F1
#
_entry.id   AF-A0A7J7PLK2-F1
#
_cell.length_a   1.000
_cell.length_b   1.000
_cell.length_c   1.000
_cell.angle_alpha   90.00
_cell.angle_beta   90.00
_cell.angle_gamma   90.00
#
_symmetry.space_group_name_H-M   'P 1'
#
loop_
_entity.id
_entity.type
_entity.pdbx_description
1 polymer ?
#
loop_
_entity_poly.entity_id
_entity_poly.type
_entity_poly.pdbx_seq_one_letter_code
_entity_poly.pdbx_strand_id
1 'polypeptide(L)'
;SVAGSTSNSSSRSHVLPLVHWLTSHGADIQHVAIGNFSGLRGLQAIRAFNRHDVILAVPTNLTAAAAHHPRLQQLLALPDGDTYLEHTSSSSRGSGGPGELAKHASAAGDSSGEVGGGGNSTSSSAAVAGHPGWDSYLATLPDNVPLPVLAGASSSSPCTQLITALPHLHRLTSKRHNGLKEAWPRVQALLKALPKPSAQALARLNRCEAWRAFLWAYSTAQTRSVTLEVEELRKDMRTALQQQGVEDVGVLVPLLDMANHGSGDQVNARVLGDGTAFRLVATQQIEQGQQVRLAAN
;
A
#
# COMPACT_ATOMS: atom_id res chain seq x y z
N SER A 1 0.04 -34.91 3.53
CA SER A 1 -0.28 -33.74 4.37
C SER A 1 1.02 -33.27 5.02
N VAL A 2 1.53 -32.10 4.62
CA VAL A 2 2.73 -31.52 5.25
C VAL A 2 2.24 -30.48 6.25
N ALA A 3 2.33 -30.81 7.54
CA ALA A 3 2.06 -29.88 8.63
C ALA A 3 3.21 -28.86 8.68
N GLY A 4 3.01 -27.71 8.03
CA GLY A 4 3.90 -26.57 8.16
C GLY A 4 3.68 -25.90 9.52
N SER A 5 4.59 -26.16 10.45
CA SER A 5 4.71 -25.41 11.70
C SER A 5 4.94 -23.93 11.38
N THR A 6 3.90 -23.12 11.53
CA THR A 6 3.98 -21.68 11.24
C THR A 6 4.43 -20.92 12.49
N SER A 7 5.58 -20.27 12.35
CA SER A 7 6.15 -19.27 13.24
C SER A 7 5.20 -18.08 13.42
N ASN A 8 4.25 -18.18 14.33
CA ASN A 8 3.23 -17.15 14.57
C ASN A 8 3.58 -16.20 15.74
N SER A 9 4.78 -16.32 16.33
CA SER A 9 5.18 -15.56 17.52
C SER A 9 5.75 -14.17 17.21
N SER A 10 6.43 -13.99 16.08
CA SER A 10 7.17 -12.76 15.77
C SER A 10 6.26 -11.55 15.54
N SER A 11 5.08 -11.74 14.96
CA SER A 11 4.27 -10.59 14.52
C SER A 11 3.22 -10.15 15.56
N ARG A 12 3.12 -10.82 16.73
CA ARG A 12 2.33 -10.32 17.87
C ARG A 12 3.05 -9.22 18.65
N SER A 13 4.37 -9.18 18.61
CA SER A 13 5.18 -8.21 19.34
C SER A 13 4.98 -6.77 18.86
N HIS A 14 4.61 -6.58 17.59
CA HIS A 14 4.51 -5.25 16.96
C HIS A 14 3.13 -4.58 17.13
N VAL A 15 2.10 -5.33 17.54
CA VAL A 15 0.74 -4.79 17.72
C VAL A 15 0.65 -3.86 18.94
N LEU A 16 1.30 -4.22 20.05
CA LEU A 16 1.27 -3.40 21.27
C LEU A 16 1.93 -2.02 21.06
N PRO A 17 3.13 -1.91 20.46
CA PRO A 17 3.71 -0.62 20.07
C PRO A 17 2.80 0.21 19.17
N LEU A 18 2.15 -0.41 18.17
CA LEU A 18 1.19 0.26 17.28
C LEU A 18 0.00 0.84 18.06
N VAL A 19 -0.63 0.02 18.91
CA VAL A 19 -1.78 0.44 19.73
C VAL A 19 -1.38 1.58 20.66
N HIS A 20 -0.24 1.48 21.34
CA HIS A 20 0.27 2.53 22.22
C HIS A 20 0.54 3.84 21.46
N TRP A 21 1.14 3.77 20.27
CA TRP A 21 1.35 4.94 19.44
C TRP A 21 0.03 5.60 19.04
N LEU A 22 -0.93 4.81 18.54
CA LEU A 22 -2.22 5.33 18.10
C LEU A 22 -3.00 6.00 19.25
N THR A 23 -3.10 5.35 20.41
CA THR A 23 -3.82 5.91 21.56
C THR A 23 -3.14 7.15 22.13
N SER A 24 -1.80 7.17 22.21
CA SER A 24 -1.05 8.36 22.68
C SER A 24 -1.18 9.57 21.75
N HIS A 25 -1.67 9.37 20.52
CA HIS A 25 -1.91 10.45 19.56
C HIS A 25 -3.40 10.67 19.26
N GLY A 26 -4.29 10.22 20.14
CA GLY A 26 -5.72 10.55 20.11
C GLY A 26 -6.57 9.66 19.20
N ALA A 27 -6.06 8.52 18.75
CA ALA A 27 -6.92 7.52 18.10
C ALA A 27 -7.78 6.79 19.14
N ASP A 28 -9.07 6.64 18.84
CA ASP A 28 -10.00 5.82 19.62
C ASP A 28 -10.06 4.42 19.01
N ILE A 29 -9.35 3.48 19.64
CA ILE A 29 -9.20 2.10 19.14
C ILE A 29 -9.46 1.05 20.24
N GLN A 30 -9.94 1.49 21.40
CA GLN A 30 -10.08 0.65 22.60
C GLN A 30 -11.20 -0.40 22.49
N HIS A 31 -12.05 -0.29 21.46
CA HIS A 31 -13.21 -1.15 21.28
C HIS A 31 -12.98 -2.31 20.31
N VAL A 32 -11.77 -2.43 19.77
CA VAL A 32 -11.38 -3.51 18.84
C VAL A 32 -10.08 -4.19 19.26
N ALA A 33 -9.97 -5.48 18.93
CA ALA A 33 -8.76 -6.27 19.04
C ALA A 33 -8.34 -6.79 17.66
N ILE A 34 -7.07 -7.13 17.49
CA ILE A 34 -6.62 -7.86 16.29
C ILE A 34 -6.80 -9.37 16.55
N GLY A 35 -7.77 -9.96 15.87
CA GLY A 35 -8.06 -11.39 15.88
C GLY A 35 -7.46 -12.14 14.69
N ASN A 36 -7.54 -13.48 14.73
CA ASN A 36 -7.20 -14.35 13.60
C ASN A 36 -8.49 -15.03 13.11
N PHE A 37 -8.79 -14.84 11.83
CA PHE A 37 -9.99 -15.32 11.15
C PHE A 37 -9.57 -16.09 9.91
N SER A 38 -9.64 -17.42 9.97
CA SER A 38 -9.25 -18.32 8.87
C SER A 38 -7.81 -18.10 8.37
N GLY A 39 -6.88 -17.81 9.27
CA GLY A 39 -5.47 -17.56 8.95
C GLY A 39 -5.16 -16.12 8.55
N LEU A 40 -6.18 -15.25 8.45
CA LEU A 40 -6.02 -13.83 8.17
C LEU A 40 -6.18 -13.02 9.45
N ARG A 41 -5.35 -11.99 9.62
CA ARG A 41 -5.58 -10.99 10.67
C ARG A 41 -6.82 -10.18 10.34
N GLY A 42 -7.59 -9.85 11.36
CA GLY A 42 -8.80 -9.04 11.22
C GLY A 42 -9.10 -8.25 12.48
N LEU A 43 -9.95 -7.24 12.38
CA LEU A 43 -10.49 -6.57 13.55
C LEU A 43 -11.62 -7.40 14.18
N GLN A 44 -11.57 -7.57 15.50
CA GLN A 44 -12.57 -8.22 16.33
C GLN A 44 -13.20 -7.18 17.26
N ALA A 45 -14.53 -7.17 17.35
CA ALA A 45 -15.25 -6.33 18.28
C ALA A 45 -15.04 -6.79 19.73
N ILE A 46 -14.55 -5.91 20.62
CA ILE A 46 -14.38 -6.24 22.06
C ILE A 46 -15.70 -6.04 22.83
N ARG A 47 -16.62 -5.24 22.28
CA ARG A 47 -17.97 -5.02 22.80
C ARG A 47 -18.99 -5.08 21.67
N ALA A 48 -20.27 -5.13 22.01
CA ALA A 48 -21.32 -4.98 21.02
C ALA A 48 -21.39 -3.53 20.50
N PHE A 49 -21.77 -3.39 19.23
CA PHE A 49 -22.01 -2.11 18.55
C PHE A 49 -23.40 -2.11 17.91
N ASN A 50 -24.12 -1.01 18.08
CA ASN A 50 -25.33 -0.75 17.34
C ASN A 50 -24.99 -0.18 15.95
N ARG A 51 -25.98 -0.21 15.05
CA ARG A 51 -25.88 0.49 13.78
C ARG A 51 -25.57 1.97 14.02
N HIS A 52 -24.63 2.51 13.26
CA HIS A 52 -24.09 3.88 13.33
C HIS A 52 -23.13 4.17 14.49
N ASP A 53 -22.85 3.20 15.36
CA ASP A 53 -21.79 3.37 16.35
C ASP A 53 -20.43 3.50 15.65
N VAL A 54 -19.59 4.40 16.18
CA VAL A 54 -18.18 4.49 15.80
C VAL A 54 -17.44 3.33 16.48
N ILE A 55 -16.82 2.48 15.66
CA ILE A 55 -16.05 1.31 16.09
C ILE A 55 -14.63 1.72 16.47
N LEU A 56 -14.00 2.51 15.60
CA LEU A 56 -12.70 3.14 15.85
C LEU A 56 -12.58 4.45 15.08
N ALA A 57 -11.71 5.34 15.55
CA ALA A 57 -11.38 6.60 14.91
C ALA A 57 -9.87 6.85 14.90
N VAL A 58 -9.31 7.18 13.74
CA VAL A 58 -7.89 7.48 13.55
C VAL A 58 -7.75 8.91 13.01
N PRO A 59 -7.17 9.84 13.77
CA PRO A 59 -6.88 11.20 13.32
C PRO A 59 -6.10 11.25 12.00
N THR A 60 -6.42 12.21 11.12
CA THR A 60 -5.78 12.34 9.80
C THR A 60 -4.29 12.69 9.88
N ASN A 61 -3.79 13.22 11.00
CA ASN A 61 -2.36 13.44 11.22
C ASN A 61 -1.57 12.13 11.48
N LEU A 62 -2.26 11.00 11.68
CA LEU A 62 -1.65 9.67 11.84
C LEU A 62 -1.67 8.83 10.58
N THR A 63 -2.15 9.38 9.46
CA THR A 63 -2.24 8.66 8.18
C THR A 63 -1.07 9.01 7.26
N ALA A 64 -0.81 8.13 6.30
CA ALA A 64 0.17 8.39 5.25
C ALA A 64 -0.55 8.51 3.91
N ALA A 65 -0.51 9.72 3.37
CA ALA A 65 -0.87 10.01 2.00
C ALA A 65 0.38 10.57 1.30
N ALA A 66 0.57 10.25 0.02
CA ALA A 66 1.62 10.89 -0.79
C ALA A 66 1.48 12.43 -0.75
N ALA A 67 0.25 12.89 -0.66
CA ALA A 67 -0.11 14.28 -0.53
C ALA A 67 0.37 14.93 0.79
N HIS A 68 0.75 14.20 1.85
CA HIS A 68 1.30 14.82 3.06
C HIS A 68 2.80 15.16 2.96
N HIS A 69 3.46 14.79 1.85
CA HIS A 69 4.88 15.06 1.66
C HIS A 69 5.09 16.20 0.64
N PRO A 70 5.52 17.41 1.05
CA PRO A 70 5.58 18.59 0.18
C PRO A 70 6.39 18.40 -1.10
N ARG A 71 7.47 17.61 -1.05
CA ARG A 71 8.25 17.27 -2.26
C ARG A 71 7.57 16.23 -3.14
N LEU A 72 6.78 15.31 -2.58
CA LEU A 72 6.01 14.39 -3.43
C LEU A 72 4.87 15.14 -4.11
N GLN A 73 4.24 16.11 -3.44
CA GLN A 73 3.28 17.01 -4.07
C GLN A 73 3.90 17.79 -5.25
N GLN A 74 5.11 18.34 -5.07
CA GLN A 74 5.83 19.05 -6.16
C GLN A 74 6.21 18.13 -7.32
N LEU A 75 6.42 16.84 -7.04
CA LEU A 75 6.80 15.86 -8.05
C LEU A 75 5.58 15.25 -8.76
N LEU A 76 4.45 15.14 -8.06
CA LEU A 76 3.14 14.84 -8.65
C LEU A 76 2.65 16.01 -9.53
N ALA A 77 3.06 17.24 -9.21
CA ALA A 77 2.80 18.45 -10.02
C ALA A 77 3.53 18.52 -11.37
N LEU A 78 4.35 17.52 -11.71
CA LEU A 78 5.05 17.50 -13.00
C LEU A 78 4.07 17.05 -14.09
N PRO A 79 3.97 17.76 -15.23
CA PRO A 79 2.92 17.60 -16.25
C PRO A 79 2.86 16.22 -16.94
N ASP A 80 3.84 15.34 -16.67
CA ASP A 80 3.88 13.96 -17.17
C ASP A 80 3.43 12.91 -16.13
N GLY A 81 2.98 13.34 -14.94
CA GLY A 81 2.52 12.50 -13.84
C GLY A 81 1.06 12.04 -13.96
N ASP A 82 0.23 12.80 -14.67
CA ASP A 82 -1.24 12.67 -14.65
C ASP A 82 -1.77 11.51 -15.50
N THR A 83 -1.01 11.00 -16.47
CA THR A 83 -1.56 10.08 -17.46
C THR A 83 -1.71 8.62 -17.01
N TYR A 84 -1.30 8.22 -15.79
CA TYR A 84 -1.27 6.79 -15.45
C TYR A 84 -1.95 6.38 -14.15
N LEU A 85 -2.23 7.29 -13.22
CA LEU A 85 -3.07 6.96 -12.05
C LEU A 85 -4.56 6.99 -12.39
N GLU A 86 -4.98 7.80 -13.38
CA GLU A 86 -6.39 7.88 -13.80
C GLU A 86 -6.82 6.76 -14.76
N HIS A 87 -5.89 6.11 -15.46
CA HIS A 87 -6.24 5.12 -16.50
C HIS A 87 -6.59 3.70 -16.02
N THR A 88 -6.76 3.49 -14.71
CA THR A 88 -7.35 2.23 -14.21
C THR A 88 -8.84 2.30 -13.89
N SER A 89 -9.45 3.49 -13.90
CA SER A 89 -10.85 3.66 -13.47
C SER A 89 -11.82 4.10 -14.57
N SER A 90 -11.35 4.57 -15.72
CA SER A 90 -12.26 5.01 -16.79
C SER A 90 -11.71 4.79 -18.20
N SER A 91 -12.63 4.46 -19.11
CA SER A 91 -12.49 4.37 -20.58
C SER A 91 -12.41 2.97 -21.20
N SER A 92 -13.60 2.37 -21.34
CA SER A 92 -13.98 1.59 -22.51
C SER A 92 -14.44 2.52 -23.64
N ARG A 93 -13.57 2.81 -24.63
CA ARG A 93 -13.95 3.16 -26.01
C ARG A 93 -12.69 3.13 -26.87
N GLY A 94 -12.75 2.37 -27.96
CA GLY A 94 -11.57 1.90 -28.69
C GLY A 94 -11.10 2.79 -29.84
N SER A 95 -10.35 2.12 -30.71
CA SER A 95 -9.85 2.52 -32.04
C SER A 95 -8.38 2.94 -32.09
N GLY A 96 -7.64 2.33 -33.04
CA GLY A 96 -6.37 2.84 -33.57
C GLY A 96 -5.17 1.94 -33.27
N GLY A 97 -4.73 1.17 -34.27
CA GLY A 97 -3.61 0.22 -34.16
C GLY A 97 -2.22 0.85 -34.23
N PRO A 98 -1.14 0.04 -34.10
CA PRO A 98 0.21 0.54 -34.25
C PRO A 98 0.83 0.15 -35.60
N GLY A 99 1.21 1.18 -36.34
CA GLY A 99 2.21 1.10 -37.39
C GLY A 99 3.62 1.00 -36.82
N GLU A 100 4.50 0.47 -37.65
CA GLU A 100 5.94 0.31 -37.50
C GLU A 100 6.65 1.60 -37.04
N LEU A 101 7.70 1.45 -36.23
CA LEU A 101 9.09 1.76 -36.59
C LEU A 101 9.98 1.74 -35.33
N ALA A 102 11.08 0.99 -35.38
CA ALA A 102 12.45 1.50 -35.26
C ALA A 102 13.44 0.38 -34.92
N LYS A 103 14.31 0.11 -35.89
CA LYS A 103 15.58 -0.62 -35.78
C LYS A 103 16.68 0.32 -35.26
N HIS A 104 17.80 -0.30 -34.88
CA HIS A 104 19.16 0.24 -34.62
C HIS A 104 19.38 0.78 -33.20
N ALA A 105 20.48 0.51 -32.49
CA ALA A 105 21.68 -0.29 -32.72
C ALA A 105 22.36 -0.54 -31.34
N SER A 106 22.98 -1.71 -31.15
CA SER A 106 24.41 -1.94 -30.90
C SER A 106 25.07 -1.14 -29.77
N ALA A 107 25.57 -1.84 -28.76
CA ALA A 107 27.02 -2.09 -28.60
C ALA A 107 27.30 -2.68 -27.22
N ALA A 108 27.86 -3.88 -27.22
CA ALA A 108 28.48 -4.49 -26.06
C ALA A 108 29.77 -3.75 -25.71
N GLY A 109 29.99 -3.55 -24.41
CA GLY A 109 31.22 -3.04 -23.83
C GLY A 109 31.48 -3.74 -22.50
N ASP A 110 32.57 -4.51 -22.48
CA ASP A 110 33.18 -5.20 -21.36
C ASP A 110 33.35 -4.32 -20.11
N SER A 111 33.22 -4.92 -18.92
CA SER A 111 34.36 -5.07 -18.00
C SER A 111 33.96 -5.78 -16.70
N SER A 112 34.63 -6.90 -16.48
CA SER A 112 34.79 -7.62 -15.23
C SER A 112 35.61 -6.78 -14.24
N GLY A 113 35.26 -6.82 -12.96
CA GLY A 113 36.03 -6.20 -11.88
C GLY A 113 35.66 -6.78 -10.52
N GLU A 114 36.64 -7.42 -9.90
CA GLU A 114 36.70 -8.20 -8.65
C GLU A 114 36.02 -7.55 -7.42
N VAL A 115 35.26 -8.31 -6.63
CA VAL A 115 35.67 -9.03 -5.40
C VAL A 115 36.42 -8.13 -4.40
N GLY A 116 35.68 -7.66 -3.39
CA GLY A 116 36.21 -7.06 -2.19
C GLY A 116 35.27 -7.30 -1.02
N GLY A 117 35.65 -8.23 -0.14
CA GLY A 117 34.93 -8.55 1.09
C GLY A 117 35.02 -7.46 2.14
N GLY A 118 34.08 -7.50 3.09
CA GLY A 118 34.07 -6.60 4.24
C GLY A 118 32.74 -6.68 4.96
N GLY A 119 32.58 -7.69 5.80
CA GLY A 119 31.48 -7.75 6.75
C GLY A 119 31.55 -6.56 7.70
N ASN A 120 30.46 -5.81 7.80
CA ASN A 120 30.19 -4.95 8.94
C ASN A 120 28.69 -5.04 9.24
N SER A 121 28.37 -5.82 10.27
CA SER A 121 27.08 -5.82 10.93
C SER A 121 26.91 -4.49 11.68
N THR A 122 26.54 -3.45 10.96
CA THR A 122 26.11 -2.17 11.55
C THR A 122 24.62 -2.02 11.36
N SER A 123 23.87 -2.44 12.38
CA SER A 123 22.51 -1.98 12.66
C SER A 123 22.50 -0.45 12.58
N SER A 124 22.01 0.08 11.47
CA SER A 124 21.95 1.52 11.25
C SER A 124 20.56 1.88 10.74
N SER A 125 19.66 2.00 11.72
CA SER A 125 18.54 2.94 11.71
C SER A 125 19.04 4.29 11.22
N ALA A 126 18.62 4.69 10.03
CA ALA A 126 18.95 5.99 9.44
C ALA A 126 17.66 6.64 8.93
N ALA A 127 16.90 7.14 9.91
CA ALA A 127 16.11 8.35 9.93
C ALA A 127 15.75 8.99 8.57
N VAL A 128 14.54 8.69 8.07
CA VAL A 128 13.63 9.79 7.75
C VAL A 128 13.16 10.34 9.09
N ALA A 129 12.91 11.65 9.19
CA ALA A 129 12.20 12.27 10.32
C ALA A 129 10.75 11.75 10.41
N GLY A 130 10.61 10.44 10.58
CA GLY A 130 9.39 9.68 10.63
C GLY A 130 8.91 9.67 12.06
N HIS A 131 7.62 9.94 12.23
CA HIS A 131 6.97 9.71 13.50
C HIS A 131 7.34 8.30 14.00
N PRO A 132 7.90 8.12 15.21
CA PRO A 132 8.39 6.83 15.69
C PRO A 132 7.33 5.72 15.69
N GLY A 133 6.06 6.10 15.57
CA GLY A 133 4.95 5.17 15.42
C GLY A 133 4.80 4.51 14.05
N TRP A 134 5.30 5.11 12.97
CA TRP A 134 5.20 4.52 11.63
C TRP A 134 5.99 3.22 11.52
N ASP A 135 7.14 3.12 12.17
CA ASP A 135 7.90 1.86 12.22
C ASP A 135 7.08 0.74 12.87
N SER A 136 6.28 1.09 13.89
CA SER A 136 5.38 0.13 14.55
C SER A 136 4.26 -0.32 13.62
N TYR A 137 3.66 0.61 12.85
CA TYR A 137 2.64 0.26 11.87
C TYR A 137 3.22 -0.57 10.71
N LEU A 138 4.34 -0.15 10.13
CA LEU A 138 4.98 -0.86 9.01
C LEU A 138 5.37 -2.29 9.40
N ALA A 139 5.77 -2.52 10.66
CA ALA A 139 6.04 -3.87 11.18
C ALA A 139 4.79 -4.75 11.35
N THR A 140 3.58 -4.20 11.25
CA THR A 140 2.33 -4.97 11.25
C THR A 140 1.84 -5.34 9.85
N LEU A 141 2.40 -4.71 8.81
CA LEU A 141 2.07 -5.02 7.42
C LEU A 141 2.57 -6.42 7.05
N PRO A 142 1.92 -7.10 6.09
CA PRO A 142 2.38 -8.40 5.64
C PRO A 142 3.71 -8.30 4.91
N ASP A 143 4.64 -9.20 5.23
CA ASP A 143 5.92 -9.32 4.53
C ASP A 143 5.74 -9.60 3.03
N ASN A 144 4.62 -10.27 2.67
CA ASN A 144 4.26 -10.60 1.31
C ASN A 144 2.79 -10.23 1.05
N VAL A 145 2.55 -9.41 0.03
CA VAL A 145 1.19 -9.11 -0.46
C VAL A 145 0.93 -9.99 -1.68
N PRO A 146 -0.08 -10.88 -1.66
CA PRO A 146 -0.37 -11.76 -2.77
C PRO A 146 -1.08 -11.00 -3.90
N LEU A 147 -0.35 -10.17 -4.65
CA LEU A 147 -0.87 -9.58 -5.87
C LEU A 147 -0.52 -10.43 -7.10
N PRO A 148 -1.47 -10.70 -8.00
CA PRO A 148 -1.22 -11.35 -9.28
C PRO A 148 -0.08 -10.72 -10.08
N VAL A 149 0.15 -9.41 -9.91
CA VAL A 149 1.25 -8.67 -10.56
C VAL A 149 2.64 -9.29 -10.29
N LEU A 150 2.79 -9.99 -9.16
CA LEU A 150 4.02 -10.69 -8.79
C LEU A 150 4.13 -12.09 -9.43
N ALA A 151 3.03 -12.67 -9.90
CA ALA A 151 3.01 -14.02 -10.47
C ALA A 151 3.78 -14.10 -11.79
N GLY A 152 3.87 -13.00 -12.55
CA GLY A 152 4.66 -12.95 -13.79
C GLY A 152 6.19 -13.07 -13.58
N ALA A 153 6.69 -13.02 -12.34
CA ALA A 153 8.11 -13.08 -12.04
C ALA A 153 8.65 -14.50 -11.78
N SER A 154 7.78 -15.48 -11.51
CA SER A 154 8.18 -16.87 -11.28
C SER A 154 7.19 -17.84 -11.93
N SER A 155 7.65 -18.57 -12.95
CA SER A 155 6.83 -19.50 -13.75
C SER A 155 6.39 -20.75 -12.99
N SER A 156 6.96 -21.02 -11.81
CA SER A 156 6.74 -22.26 -11.06
C SER A 156 5.67 -22.16 -9.96
N SER A 157 5.11 -20.98 -9.69
CA SER A 157 4.10 -20.85 -8.63
C SER A 157 2.71 -21.35 -9.12
N PRO A 158 1.94 -22.06 -8.27
CA PRO A 158 0.56 -22.45 -8.60
C PRO A 158 -0.33 -21.25 -8.98
N CYS A 159 -0.10 -20.10 -8.35
CA CYS A 159 -0.80 -18.86 -8.71
C CYS A 159 -0.46 -18.40 -10.13
N THR A 160 0.80 -18.51 -10.55
CA THR A 160 1.23 -18.17 -11.91
C THR A 160 0.55 -19.07 -12.92
N GLN A 161 0.54 -20.39 -12.68
CA GLN A 161 -0.12 -21.35 -13.55
C GLN A 161 -1.62 -21.05 -13.68
N LEU A 162 -2.30 -20.77 -12.56
CA LEU A 162 -3.71 -20.40 -12.56
C LEU A 162 -3.98 -19.09 -13.31
N ILE A 163 -3.16 -18.07 -13.09
CA ILE A 163 -3.29 -16.78 -13.79
C ILE A 163 -3.09 -16.97 -15.29
N THR A 164 -2.07 -17.74 -15.71
CA THR A 164 -1.81 -18.04 -17.12
C THR A 164 -2.92 -18.86 -17.77
N ALA A 165 -3.59 -19.71 -16.99
CA ALA A 165 -4.74 -20.50 -17.46
C ALA A 165 -6.02 -19.65 -17.65
N LEU A 166 -6.06 -18.42 -17.13
CA LEU A 166 -7.20 -17.50 -17.20
C LEU A 166 -6.85 -16.27 -18.07
N PRO A 167 -7.17 -16.26 -19.38
CA PRO A 167 -6.64 -15.28 -20.33
C PRO A 167 -6.90 -13.82 -19.95
N HIS A 168 -8.09 -13.52 -19.44
CA HIS A 168 -8.43 -12.16 -19.00
C HIS A 168 -7.61 -11.71 -17.79
N LEU A 169 -7.43 -12.60 -16.80
CA LEU A 169 -6.62 -12.33 -15.62
C LEU A 169 -5.14 -12.20 -15.98
N HIS A 170 -4.64 -13.06 -16.86
CA HIS A 170 -3.29 -12.96 -17.41
C HIS A 170 -3.05 -11.63 -18.12
N ARG A 171 -3.98 -11.20 -18.98
CA ARG A 171 -3.90 -9.92 -19.71
C ARG A 171 -3.85 -8.74 -18.74
N LEU A 172 -4.75 -8.70 -17.75
CA LEU A 172 -4.78 -7.64 -16.74
C LEU A 172 -3.49 -7.60 -15.90
N THR A 173 -3.02 -8.78 -15.47
CA THR A 173 -1.79 -8.93 -14.70
C THR A 173 -0.57 -8.45 -15.50
N SER A 174 -0.47 -8.86 -16.76
CA SER A 174 0.60 -8.45 -17.67
C SER A 174 0.57 -6.95 -17.93
N LYS A 175 -0.62 -6.37 -18.18
CA LYS A 175 -0.79 -4.92 -18.36
C LYS A 175 -0.30 -4.15 -17.14
N ARG A 176 -0.69 -4.57 -15.92
CA ARG A 176 -0.24 -3.94 -14.67
C ARG A 176 1.28 -4.05 -14.50
N HIS A 177 1.84 -5.25 -14.70
CA HIS A 177 3.29 -5.47 -14.55
C HIS A 177 4.13 -4.62 -15.51
N ASN A 178 3.71 -4.54 -16.78
CA ASN A 178 4.39 -3.70 -17.77
C ASN A 178 4.28 -2.21 -17.42
N GLY A 179 3.09 -1.74 -16.99
CA GLY A 179 2.92 -0.36 -16.53
C GLY A 179 3.83 -0.02 -15.33
N LEU A 180 3.99 -0.96 -14.38
CA LEU A 180 4.92 -0.77 -13.26
C LEU A 180 6.39 -0.71 -13.71
N LYS A 181 6.78 -1.54 -14.69
CA LYS A 181 8.14 -1.49 -15.27
C LYS A 181 8.41 -0.17 -15.98
N GLU A 182 7.43 0.34 -16.72
CA GLU A 182 7.49 1.64 -17.40
C GLU A 182 7.55 2.80 -16.40
N ALA A 183 6.84 2.70 -15.27
CA ALA A 183 6.88 3.69 -14.20
C ALA A 183 8.20 3.69 -13.40
N TRP A 184 8.91 2.55 -13.34
CA TRP A 184 10.06 2.36 -12.45
C TRP A 184 11.18 3.41 -12.61
N PRO A 185 11.67 3.75 -13.82
CA PRO A 185 12.73 4.74 -13.95
C PRO A 185 12.34 6.12 -13.40
N ARG A 186 11.07 6.51 -13.55
CA ARG A 186 10.54 7.75 -12.97
C ARG A 186 10.56 7.67 -11.45
N VAL A 187 10.03 6.60 -10.87
CA VAL A 187 10.07 6.39 -9.41
C VAL A 187 11.52 6.44 -8.90
N GLN A 188 12.48 5.81 -9.59
CA GLN A 188 13.89 5.91 -9.21
C GLN A 188 14.43 7.34 -9.27
N ALA A 189 14.05 8.14 -10.27
CA ALA A 189 14.43 9.54 -10.35
C ALA A 189 13.82 10.36 -9.19
N LEU A 190 12.55 10.14 -8.87
CA LEU A 190 11.85 10.76 -7.74
C LEU A 190 12.54 10.44 -6.42
N LEU A 191 12.85 9.16 -6.21
CA LEU A 191 13.51 8.66 -5.01
C LEU A 191 14.93 9.23 -4.85
N LYS A 192 15.67 9.45 -5.95
CA LYS A 192 16.97 10.14 -5.93
C LYS A 192 16.87 11.64 -5.60
N ALA A 193 15.72 12.26 -5.87
CA ALA A 193 15.47 13.66 -5.57
C ALA A 193 15.01 13.91 -4.11
N LEU A 194 14.70 12.86 -3.36
CA LEU A 194 14.35 12.96 -1.94
C LEU A 194 15.55 13.41 -1.08
N PRO A 195 15.32 13.98 0.12
CA PRO A 195 16.39 14.39 1.03
C PRO A 195 17.41 13.26 1.29
N LYS A 196 18.66 13.66 1.60
CA LYS A 196 19.82 12.76 1.72
C LYS A 196 19.59 11.48 2.54
N PRO A 197 18.84 11.43 3.65
CA PRO A 197 18.65 10.18 4.38
C PRO A 197 17.85 9.14 3.58
N SER A 198 16.77 9.57 2.91
CA SER A 198 15.96 8.71 2.06
C SER A 198 16.72 8.25 0.82
N ALA A 199 17.45 9.18 0.18
CA ALA A 199 18.28 8.86 -0.97
C ALA A 199 19.43 7.90 -0.61
N GLN A 200 20.00 8.02 0.60
CA GLN A 200 21.04 7.11 1.09
C GLN A 200 20.50 5.71 1.40
N ALA A 201 19.32 5.60 2.02
CA ALA A 201 18.68 4.30 2.26
C ALA A 201 18.42 3.54 0.95
N LEU A 202 17.97 4.27 -0.09
CA LEU A 202 17.73 3.71 -1.42
C LEU A 202 19.01 3.39 -2.19
N ALA A 203 20.06 4.19 -2.04
CA ALA A 203 21.36 3.92 -2.63
C ALA A 203 22.01 2.64 -2.08
N ARG A 204 21.60 2.16 -0.90
CA ARG A 204 22.07 0.89 -0.32
C ARG A 204 21.41 -0.34 -0.94
N LEU A 205 20.25 -0.19 -1.59
CA LEU A 205 19.55 -1.30 -2.22
C LEU A 205 20.12 -1.55 -3.62
N ASN A 206 20.38 -2.80 -3.96
CA ASN A 206 20.66 -3.15 -5.34
C ASN A 206 19.38 -3.01 -6.20
N ARG A 207 19.52 -3.04 -7.53
CA ARG A 207 18.39 -2.86 -8.47
C ARG A 207 17.24 -3.85 -8.21
N CYS A 208 17.55 -5.10 -7.89
CA CYS A 208 16.55 -6.14 -7.64
C CYS A 208 15.81 -5.91 -6.31
N GLU A 209 16.54 -5.52 -5.26
CA GLU A 209 15.96 -5.19 -3.96
C GLU A 209 15.06 -3.95 -4.04
N ALA A 210 15.53 -2.90 -4.70
CA ALA A 210 14.74 -1.68 -4.90
C ALA A 210 13.46 -1.97 -5.70
N TRP A 211 13.54 -2.80 -6.74
CA TRP A 211 12.38 -3.23 -7.51
C TRP A 211 11.39 -4.05 -6.67
N ARG A 212 11.88 -4.99 -5.84
CA ARG A 212 11.01 -5.76 -4.94
C ARG A 212 10.35 -4.87 -3.89
N ALA A 213 11.09 -3.93 -3.29
CA ALA A 213 10.56 -2.98 -2.33
C ALA A 213 9.46 -2.10 -2.96
N PHE A 214 9.67 -1.64 -4.20
CA PHE A 214 8.67 -0.90 -4.96
C PHE A 214 7.40 -1.73 -5.21
N LEU A 215 7.56 -2.97 -5.67
CA LEU A 215 6.42 -3.86 -5.90
C LEU A 215 5.66 -4.15 -4.60
N TRP A 216 6.36 -4.35 -3.48
CA TRP A 216 5.74 -4.51 -2.16
C TRP A 216 4.97 -3.26 -1.74
N ALA A 217 5.57 -2.07 -1.89
CA ALA A 217 4.93 -0.80 -1.52
C ALA A 217 3.69 -0.53 -2.38
N TYR A 218 3.79 -0.73 -3.69
CA TYR A 218 2.66 -0.65 -4.62
C TYR A 218 1.54 -1.62 -4.22
N SER A 219 1.91 -2.87 -3.92
CA SER A 219 0.94 -3.89 -3.56
C SER A 219 0.24 -3.59 -2.24
N THR A 220 0.99 -3.10 -1.26
CA THR A 220 0.47 -2.65 0.03
C THR A 220 -0.49 -1.50 -0.18
N ALA A 221 -0.09 -0.45 -0.91
CA ALA A 221 -0.96 0.68 -1.20
C ALA A 221 -2.25 0.20 -1.86
N GLN A 222 -2.18 -0.61 -2.92
CA GLN A 222 -3.36 -1.07 -3.64
C GLN A 222 -4.31 -1.97 -2.81
N THR A 223 -3.83 -2.62 -1.75
CA THR A 223 -4.64 -3.54 -0.93
C THR A 223 -5.03 -2.99 0.44
N ARG A 224 -4.39 -1.92 0.90
CA ARG A 224 -4.53 -1.36 2.25
C ARG A 224 -4.92 0.11 2.27
N SER A 225 -4.81 0.83 1.16
CA SER A 225 -5.20 2.24 1.12
C SER A 225 -6.71 2.41 1.12
N VAL A 226 -7.18 3.41 1.84
CA VAL A 226 -8.53 3.96 1.73
C VAL A 226 -8.48 5.13 0.76
N THR A 227 -9.47 5.24 -0.12
CA THR A 227 -9.61 6.42 -1.00
C THR A 227 -10.22 7.56 -0.20
N LEU A 228 -9.60 8.73 -0.30
CA LEU A 228 -10.11 9.98 0.25
C LEU A 228 -10.35 10.95 -0.90
N GLU A 229 -11.57 11.45 -1.01
CA GLU A 229 -11.90 12.52 -1.96
C GLU A 229 -11.08 13.77 -1.63
N VAL A 230 -10.58 14.44 -2.65
CA VAL A 230 -9.72 15.63 -2.48
C VAL A 230 -10.48 16.78 -1.78
N GLU A 231 -11.80 16.82 -1.91
CA GLU A 231 -12.74 17.69 -1.20
C GLU A 231 -12.72 17.50 0.32
N GLU A 232 -12.25 16.36 0.83
CA GLU A 232 -12.13 16.08 2.26
C GLU A 232 -10.75 16.46 2.82
N LEU A 233 -9.78 16.80 1.95
CA LEU A 233 -8.45 17.24 2.37
C LEU A 233 -8.44 18.69 2.88
N ARG A 234 -7.37 19.03 3.63
CA ARG A 234 -7.08 20.42 4.02
C ARG A 234 -7.01 21.32 2.78
N LYS A 235 -7.46 22.57 2.94
CA LYS A 235 -7.64 23.54 1.83
C LYS A 235 -6.40 23.74 0.98
N ASP A 236 -5.23 23.80 1.60
CA ASP A 236 -3.92 23.96 0.95
C ASP A 236 -3.57 22.75 0.07
N MET A 237 -3.72 21.54 0.61
CA MET A 237 -3.51 20.29 -0.14
C MET A 237 -4.53 20.11 -1.27
N ARG A 238 -5.80 20.39 -0.97
CA ARG A 238 -6.91 20.34 -1.94
C ARG A 238 -6.63 21.21 -3.15
N THR A 239 -6.26 22.46 -2.91
CA THR A 239 -5.99 23.42 -4.00
C THR A 239 -4.87 22.93 -4.92
N ALA A 240 -3.79 22.39 -4.34
CA ALA A 240 -2.66 21.89 -5.11
C ALA A 240 -3.01 20.65 -5.96
N LEU A 241 -3.83 19.73 -5.41
CA LEU A 241 -4.24 18.50 -6.08
C LEU A 241 -5.31 18.75 -7.15
N GLN A 242 -6.30 19.61 -6.87
CA GLN A 242 -7.31 19.98 -7.87
C GLN A 242 -6.71 20.72 -9.07
N GLN A 243 -5.65 21.50 -8.86
CA GLN A 243 -4.89 22.11 -9.97
C GLN A 243 -4.21 21.08 -10.88
N GLN A 244 -4.03 19.84 -10.40
CA GLN A 244 -3.45 18.71 -11.13
C GLN A 244 -4.53 17.74 -11.63
N GLY A 245 -5.82 18.07 -11.48
CA GLY A 245 -6.91 17.18 -11.88
C GLY A 245 -7.10 15.96 -10.98
N VAL A 246 -6.36 15.84 -9.87
CA VAL A 246 -6.51 14.71 -8.94
C VAL A 246 -7.82 14.85 -8.18
N GLU A 247 -8.73 13.89 -8.37
CA GLU A 247 -10.03 13.82 -7.68
C GLU A 247 -9.93 13.01 -6.37
N ASP A 248 -9.07 11.99 -6.35
CA ASP A 248 -8.96 11.00 -5.27
C ASP A 248 -7.52 10.74 -4.85
N VAL A 249 -7.31 10.53 -3.54
CA VAL A 249 -5.99 10.15 -2.99
C VAL A 249 -6.08 8.87 -2.17
N GLY A 250 -5.19 7.93 -2.44
CA GLY A 250 -4.98 6.76 -1.59
C GLY A 250 -4.26 7.12 -0.29
N VAL A 251 -4.86 6.74 0.84
CA VAL A 251 -4.37 7.01 2.19
C VAL A 251 -4.22 5.72 2.98
N LEU A 252 -3.05 5.48 3.56
CA LEU A 252 -2.86 4.42 4.55
C LEU A 252 -3.33 4.90 5.91
N VAL A 253 -4.32 4.21 6.47
CA VAL A 253 -4.90 4.50 7.78
C VAL A 253 -4.56 3.33 8.71
N PRO A 254 -3.59 3.49 9.63
CA PRO A 254 -3.15 2.41 10.50
C PRO A 254 -4.31 1.78 11.27
N LEU A 255 -4.27 0.45 11.43
CA LEU A 255 -5.27 -0.39 12.11
C LEU A 255 -6.62 -0.50 11.37
N LEU A 256 -7.09 0.55 10.71
CA LEU A 256 -8.32 0.51 9.93
C LEU A 256 -8.18 -0.43 8.73
N ASP A 257 -6.99 -0.46 8.11
CA ASP A 257 -6.60 -1.38 7.05
C ASP A 257 -6.52 -2.87 7.47
N MET A 258 -6.69 -3.18 8.76
CA MET A 258 -6.79 -4.54 9.27
C MET A 258 -8.22 -5.10 9.22
N ALA A 259 -9.23 -4.27 8.92
CA ALA A 259 -10.58 -4.76 8.68
C ALA A 259 -10.61 -5.56 7.37
N ASN A 260 -11.11 -6.80 7.44
CA ASN A 260 -11.22 -7.63 6.23
C ASN A 260 -12.48 -7.28 5.45
N HIS A 261 -12.49 -7.62 4.17
CA HIS A 261 -13.69 -7.49 3.35
C HIS A 261 -14.70 -8.62 3.64
N GLY A 262 -15.98 -8.28 3.62
CA GLY A 262 -17.11 -9.20 3.65
C GLY A 262 -17.90 -9.16 2.35
N SER A 263 -18.82 -10.10 2.18
CA SER A 263 -19.78 -10.12 1.08
C SER A 263 -21.21 -10.20 1.60
N GLY A 264 -22.14 -9.53 0.92
CA GLY A 264 -23.57 -9.51 1.28
C GLY A 264 -23.79 -9.14 2.74
N ASP A 265 -24.53 -9.98 3.46
CA ASP A 265 -24.92 -9.77 4.87
C ASP A 265 -23.74 -9.80 5.86
N GLN A 266 -22.55 -10.22 5.42
CA GLN A 266 -21.35 -10.21 6.27
C GLN A 266 -20.76 -8.81 6.44
N VAL A 267 -21.09 -7.88 5.56
CA VAL A 267 -20.61 -6.50 5.62
C VAL A 267 -21.29 -5.79 6.79
N ASN A 268 -20.50 -5.36 7.77
CA ASN A 268 -21.04 -4.75 8.99
C ASN A 268 -20.40 -3.42 9.37
N ALA A 269 -19.45 -2.92 8.58
CA ALA A 269 -18.85 -1.62 8.77
C ALA A 269 -18.53 -0.91 7.45
N ARG A 270 -18.36 0.41 7.54
CA ARG A 270 -17.87 1.27 6.47
C ARG A 270 -16.89 2.30 7.02
N VAL A 271 -16.03 2.80 6.14
CA VAL A 271 -15.08 3.87 6.46
C VAL A 271 -15.68 5.20 6.06
N LEU A 272 -15.55 6.22 6.92
CA LEU A 272 -15.92 7.61 6.66
C LEU A 272 -14.72 8.51 6.97
N GLY A 273 -14.42 9.46 6.08
CA GLY A 273 -13.47 10.55 6.31
C GLY A 273 -14.21 11.87 6.52
N ASP A 274 -13.66 12.77 7.33
CA ASP A 274 -14.18 14.15 7.47
C ASP A 274 -13.08 15.22 7.52
N GLY A 275 -11.89 14.88 7.01
CA GLY A 275 -10.68 15.72 7.07
C GLY A 275 -10.01 15.80 8.45
N THR A 276 -10.72 15.47 9.54
CA THR A 276 -10.16 15.43 10.91
C THR A 276 -9.78 14.02 11.34
N ALA A 277 -10.58 13.02 10.99
CA ALA A 277 -10.32 11.63 11.28
C ALA A 277 -10.95 10.70 10.23
N PHE A 278 -10.39 9.50 10.13
CA PHE A 278 -11.04 8.35 9.52
C PHE A 278 -11.76 7.56 10.59
N ARG A 279 -13.05 7.28 10.37
CA ARG A 279 -13.90 6.53 11.30
C ARG A 279 -14.38 5.26 10.65
N LEU A 280 -14.25 4.16 11.37
CA LEU A 280 -14.91 2.90 11.03
C LEU A 280 -16.26 2.90 11.74
N VAL A 281 -17.36 2.87 11.00
CA VAL A 281 -18.71 2.98 11.54
C VAL A 281 -19.51 1.73 11.24
N ALA A 282 -20.18 1.20 12.26
CA ALA A 282 -21.04 0.03 12.12
C ALA A 282 -22.22 0.33 11.19
N THR A 283 -22.46 -0.53 10.20
CA THR A 283 -23.60 -0.44 9.28
C THR A 283 -24.79 -1.29 9.72
N GLN A 284 -24.55 -2.22 10.64
CA GLN A 284 -25.53 -3.07 11.31
C GLN A 284 -25.05 -3.39 12.73
N GLN A 285 -25.85 -4.14 13.49
CA GLN A 285 -25.44 -4.60 14.81
C GLN A 285 -24.25 -5.57 14.71
N ILE A 286 -23.24 -5.39 15.56
CA ILE A 286 -22.07 -6.26 15.67
C ILE A 286 -22.00 -6.75 17.11
N GLU A 287 -22.04 -8.07 17.30
CA GLU A 287 -21.92 -8.67 18.62
C GLU A 287 -20.47 -8.67 19.11
N GLN A 288 -20.29 -8.71 20.43
CA GLN A 288 -18.99 -8.91 21.03
C GLN A 288 -18.34 -10.21 20.49
N GLY A 289 -17.06 -10.12 20.13
CA GLY A 289 -16.29 -11.22 19.57
C GLY A 289 -16.48 -11.44 18.06
N GLN A 290 -17.43 -10.77 17.41
CA GLN A 290 -17.57 -10.84 15.95
C GLN A 290 -16.47 -10.09 15.23
N GLN A 291 -16.22 -10.51 13.99
CA GLN A 291 -15.30 -9.83 13.09
C GLN A 291 -15.94 -8.57 12.51
N VAL A 292 -15.17 -7.48 12.46
CA VAL A 292 -15.55 -6.27 11.73
C VAL A 292 -15.15 -6.43 10.26
N ARG A 293 -16.11 -6.24 9.36
CA ARG A 293 -15.98 -6.49 7.92
C ARG A 293 -16.48 -5.32 7.08
N LEU A 294 -15.65 -4.91 6.12
CA LEU A 294 -15.92 -3.84 5.17
C LEU A 294 -16.59 -4.37 3.89
N ALA A 295 -17.31 -3.50 3.18
CA ALA A 295 -17.72 -3.77 1.80
C ALA A 295 -16.50 -3.83 0.89
N ALA A 296 -16.47 -4.78 -0.06
CA ALA A 296 -15.53 -4.69 -1.18
C ALA A 296 -15.93 -3.51 -2.06
N ASN A 297 -15.03 -2.53 -2.19
CA ASN A 297 -15.17 -1.42 -3.13
C ASN A 297 -14.93 -1.88 -4.57
#